data_AF-A0A0F2LB18-F1
#
_entry.id   AF-A0A0F2LB18-F1
#
_cell.length_a   1.000
_cell.length_b   1.000
_cell.length_c   1.000
_cell.angle_alpha   90.00
_cell.angle_beta   90.00
_cell.angle_gamma   90.00
#
_symmetry.space_group_name_H-M   'P 1'
#
loop_
_entity.id
_entity.type
_entity.pdbx_description
1 polymer ?
#
loop_
_entity_poly.entity_id
_entity_poly.type
_entity_poly.pdbx_seq_one_letter_code
_entity_poly.pdbx_strand_id
1 'polypeptide(L)' 'YILTGGGPGNATNILIVYSYQAAFNNGLYNLAAVYAVVDTIILAVIAVVMLRISGVLEAIT' A
#
# COMPACT_ATOMS: atom_id res chain seq x y z
N TYR A 1 -1.22 7.42 -10.44
CA TYR A 1 -0.89 8.73 -9.85
C TYR A 1 -1.67 9.87 -10.54
N ILE A 2 -2.97 9.70 -10.84
CA ILE A 2 -3.65 10.53 -11.86
C ILE A 2 -4.09 11.91 -11.35
N LEU A 3 -4.64 11.99 -10.13
CA LEU A 3 -5.28 13.23 -9.66
C LEU A 3 -4.28 14.33 -9.26
N THR A 4 -3.34 14.03 -8.37
CA THR A 4 -2.39 15.02 -7.82
C THR A 4 -0.94 14.63 -8.03
N GLY A 5 -0.66 13.40 -8.48
CA GLY A 5 0.67 12.83 -8.52
C GLY A 5 1.39 12.76 -7.17
N GLY A 6 0.69 12.97 -6.05
CA GLY A 6 1.26 13.08 -4.70
C GLY A 6 1.50 14.53 -4.23
N GLY A 7 1.28 15.55 -5.06
CA GLY A 7 1.50 16.95 -4.69
C GLY A 7 0.41 17.57 -3.79
N PRO A 8 0.60 18.83 -3.35
CA PRO A 8 1.84 19.61 -3.40
C PRO A 8 2.86 19.11 -2.36
N GLY A 9 4.15 19.11 -2.68
CA GLY A 9 5.21 18.79 -1.72
C GLY A 9 5.08 17.44 -1.01
N ASN A 10 4.54 16.41 -1.69
CA ASN A 10 4.20 15.09 -1.14
C ASN A 10 2.97 15.00 -0.21
N ALA A 11 2.19 16.07 -0.06
CA ALA A 11 1.07 16.11 0.89
C ALA A 11 -0.05 15.09 0.62
N THR A 12 -0.22 14.65 -0.64
CA THR A 12 -1.21 13.63 -1.01
C THR A 12 -0.57 12.32 -1.48
N ASN A 13 0.73 12.16 -1.19
CA ASN A 13 1.47 10.98 -1.60
C ASN A 13 1.15 9.82 -0.65
N ILE A 14 0.72 8.70 -1.22
CA ILE A 14 0.37 7.47 -0.50
C ILE A 14 1.37 6.36 -0.87
N LEU A 15 1.49 5.33 -0.03
CA LEU A 15 2.47 4.24 -0.19
C LEU A 15 2.54 3.66 -1.61
N ILE A 16 1.39 3.40 -2.23
CA ILE A 16 1.33 2.89 -3.61
C ILE A 16 1.85 3.89 -4.65
N VAL A 17 1.69 5.20 -4.41
CA VAL A 17 2.23 6.24 -5.30
C VAL A 17 3.75 6.33 -5.17
N TYR A 18 4.30 6.17 -3.97
CA TYR A 18 5.76 6.04 -3.78
C TYR A 18 6.33 4.82 -4.50
N SER A 19 5.68 3.66 -4.41
CA SER A 19 6.09 2.45 -5.14
C SER A 19 6.08 2.67 -6.65
N TYR A 20 5.01 3.28 -7.19
CA TYR A 20 4.92 3.61 -8.61
C TYR A 20 6.03 4.57 -9.06
N GLN A 21 6.24 5.66 -8.32
CA GLN A 21 7.29 6.64 -8.64
C GLN A 21 8.69 6.00 -8.61
N ALA A 22 8.97 5.13 -7.63
CA ALA A 22 10.23 4.41 -7.55
C ALA A 22 10.43 3.52 -8.80
N ALA A 23 9.44 2.70 -9.19
CA ALA A 23 9.56 1.78 -10.31
C ALA A 23 9.63 2.49 -11.67
N PHE A 24 8.71 3.43 -11.93
CA PHE A 24 8.44 3.89 -13.29
C PHE A 24 8.93 5.30 -13.60
N ASN A 25 9.17 6.13 -12.57
CA ASN A 25 9.76 7.46 -12.79
C ASN A 25 11.27 7.43 -12.56
N ASN A 26 11.75 6.60 -11.62
CA ASN A 26 13.15 6.57 -11.21
C ASN A 26 13.89 5.28 -11.61
N GLY A 27 13.19 4.25 -12.13
CA GLY A 27 13.80 2.96 -12.51
C GLY A 27 14.31 2.13 -11.33
N LEU A 28 13.91 2.45 -10.09
CA LEU A 28 14.34 1.82 -8.85
C LEU A 28 13.42 0.65 -8.48
N TYR A 29 13.43 -0.42 -9.28
CA TYR A 29 12.53 -1.57 -9.10
C TYR A 29 12.72 -2.28 -7.75
N ASN A 30 13.96 -2.38 -7.25
CA ASN A 30 14.25 -3.01 -5.95
C ASN A 30 13.56 -2.25 -4.82
N LEU A 31 13.62 -0.91 -4.84
CA LEU A 31 12.98 -0.07 -3.84
C LEU A 31 11.45 -0.11 -3.96
N ALA A 32 10.93 -0.11 -5.19
CA ALA A 32 9.51 -0.26 -5.45
C ALA A 32 8.95 -1.60 -4.92
N ALA A 33 9.71 -2.69 -5.06
CA ALA A 33 9.37 -4.00 -4.54
C ALA A 33 9.33 -4.01 -3.00
N VAL A 34 10.29 -3.34 -2.34
CA VAL A 34 10.25 -3.17 -0.88
C VAL A 34 8.99 -2.43 -0.45
N TYR A 35 8.64 -1.32 -1.10
CA TYR A 35 7.40 -0.60 -0.80
C TYR A 35 6.17 -1.49 -0.97
N ALA A 36 6.09 -2.31 -2.03
CA ALA A 36 4.97 -3.21 -2.28
C ALA A 36 4.85 -4.31 -1.22
N VAL A 37 5.96 -4.90 -0.78
CA VAL A 37 5.95 -5.93 0.28
C VAL A 37 5.48 -5.33 1.62
N VAL A 38 5.99 -4.16 1.99
CA VAL A 38 5.59 -3.47 3.22
C VAL A 38 4.10 -3.12 3.18
N ASP A 39 3.61 -2.56 2.07
CA ASP A 39 2.20 -2.21 1.88
C ASP A 39 1.30 -3.45 1.99
N THR A 40 1.72 -4.57 1.39
CA THR A 40 1.02 -5.86 1.47
C THR A 40 0.91 -6.37 2.90
N ILE A 41 1.98 -6.29 3.69
CA ILE A 41 1.99 -6.72 5.10
C ILE A 41 1.03 -5.86 5.92
N ILE A 42 1.07 -4.54 5.73
CA ILE A 42 0.18 -3.60 6.44
C ILE A 42 -1.28 -3.92 6.08
N LEU A 43 -1.58 -4.08 4.80
CA LEU A 43 -2.93 -4.39 4.33
C LEU A 43 -3.42 -5.75 4.87
N ALA A 44 -2.57 -6.76 4.85
CA ALA A 44 -2.89 -8.09 5.38
C ALA A 44 -3.21 -8.04 6.88
N VAL A 45 -2.41 -7.31 7.67
CA VAL A 45 -2.68 -7.12 9.10
C VAL A 45 -4.02 -6.42 9.33
N ILE A 46 -4.29 -5.34 8.60
CA ILE A 46 -5.57 -4.61 8.71
C ILE A 46 -6.73 -5.52 8.31
N ALA A 47 -6.59 -6.27 7.21
CA ALA A 47 -7.61 -7.19 6.74
C ALA A 47 -7.92 -8.28 7.78
N VAL A 48 -6.90 -8.91 8.36
CA VAL A 48 -7.07 -9.91 9.42
C VAL A 48 -7.76 -9.30 10.65
N VAL A 49 -7.35 -8.10 11.07
CA VAL A 49 -7.99 -7.39 12.18
C VAL A 49 -9.46 -7.09 11.88
N MET A 50 -9.78 -6.60 10.67
CA MET A 50 -11.16 -6.34 10.26
C MET A 50 -11.99 -7.61 10.23
N LEU A 51 -11.49 -8.70 9.63
CA LEU A 51 -12.19 -9.98 9.57
C LEU A 51 -12.46 -10.55 10.96
N ARG A 52 -11.53 -10.37 11.89
CA ARG A 52 -11.70 -10.76 13.30
C ARG A 52 -12.79 -9.92 13.98
N ILE A 53 -12.77 -8.60 13.82
CA ILE A 53 -13.74 -7.70 14.45
C ILE A 53 -15.15 -7.91 13.89
N SER A 54 -15.27 -8.17 12.58
CA SER A 54 -16.57 -8.41 11.94
C SER A 54 -17.18 -9.78 12.25
N GLY A 55 -16.50 -10.66 13.00
CA GLY A 55 -16.96 -12.03 13.30
C GLY A 55 -16.97 -12.98 12.09
N VAL A 56 -16.54 -12.50 10.92
CA VAL A 56 -16.50 -13.29 9.67
C VAL A 56 -15.53 -14.47 9.80
N LEU A 57 -14.44 -14.30 10.54
CA LEU A 57 -13.45 -15.36 10.73
C LEU A 57 -14.01 -16.57 11.51
N GLU A 58 -14.95 -16.33 12.45
CA GLU A 58 -15.65 -17.37 13.22
C GLU A 58 -16.70 -18.11 12.37
N ALA A 59 -17.24 -17.47 11.34
CA ALA A 59 -18.20 -18.11 10.43
C ALA A 59 -17.54 -19.06 9.41
N ILE A 60 -16.21 -18.94 9.22
CA ILE A 60 -15.44 -19.66 8.20
C ILE A 60 -14.54 -20.76 8.82
N THR A 61 -14.22 -20.67 10.12
CA THR A 61 -13.41 -21.66 10.86
C THR A 61 -14.30 -22.61 11.64
#